data_AF-G3P416-F1
#
_entry.id   AF-G3P416-F1
#
_cell.length_a   1.000
_cell.length_b   1.000
_cell.length_c   1.000
_cell.angle_alpha   90.00
_cell.angle_beta   90.00
_cell.angle_gamma   90.00
#
_symmetry.space_group_name_H-M   'P 1'
#
loop_
_entity.id
_entity.type
_entity.pdbx_description
1 polymer ?
#
loop_
_entity_poly.entity_id
_entity_poly.type
_entity_poly.pdbx_seq_one_letter_code
_entity_poly.pdbx_strand_id
1 'polypeptide(L)'
;MEFQSNVINAQPQVSVTQYTVSAGVSDWSSNVCDCCDDCGTNCLCATFIPCILGCKVAQDNGDSCCLPFLPGAMIALRTSIRGRYHIEGSVCDDWVIMACLPLCGLCQMAREQKRRG
;
A
#
# COMPACT_ATOMS: atom_id res chain seq x y z
N MET A 1 -9.29 -34.75 -52.88
CA MET A 1 -9.78 -34.57 -51.50
C MET A 1 -9.74 -33.07 -51.24
N GLU A 2 -10.89 -32.41 -51.27
CA GLU A 2 -11.00 -30.96 -51.07
C GLU A 2 -10.96 -30.66 -49.56
N PHE A 3 -10.08 -29.77 -49.16
CA PHE A 3 -9.95 -29.33 -47.77
C PHE A 3 -11.01 -28.27 -47.50
N GLN A 4 -12.06 -28.64 -46.74
CA GLN A 4 -13.09 -27.69 -46.28
C GLN A 4 -12.53 -26.89 -45.10
N SER A 5 -12.17 -25.63 -45.34
CA SER A 5 -11.83 -24.68 -44.28
C SER A 5 -13.11 -24.27 -43.55
N ASN A 6 -13.34 -24.83 -42.37
CA ASN A 6 -14.45 -24.41 -41.52
C ASN A 6 -14.06 -23.08 -40.84
N VAL A 7 -14.56 -21.95 -41.37
CA VAL A 7 -14.25 -20.62 -40.84
C VAL A 7 -15.10 -20.36 -39.59
N ILE A 8 -14.45 -20.28 -38.44
CA ILE A 8 -15.10 -19.99 -37.16
C ILE A 8 -15.45 -18.50 -37.13
N ASN A 9 -16.71 -18.17 -37.42
CA ASN A 9 -17.16 -16.79 -37.64
C ASN A 9 -17.65 -16.07 -36.36
N ALA A 10 -17.65 -16.74 -35.20
CA ALA A 10 -18.09 -16.16 -33.94
C ALA A 10 -17.20 -16.65 -32.78
N GLN A 11 -16.38 -15.75 -32.24
CA GLN A 11 -15.79 -15.94 -30.92
C GLN A 11 -16.84 -15.58 -29.85
N PRO A 12 -16.89 -16.32 -28.72
CA PRO A 12 -17.77 -15.96 -27.62
C PRO A 12 -17.44 -14.53 -27.17
N GLN A 13 -18.46 -13.67 -27.12
CA GLN A 13 -18.29 -12.30 -26.68
C GLN A 13 -17.81 -12.30 -25.23
N VAL A 14 -16.68 -11.65 -24.99
CA VAL A 14 -16.18 -11.39 -23.64
C VAL A 14 -17.24 -10.55 -22.93
N SER A 15 -17.93 -11.15 -21.96
CA SER A 15 -18.79 -10.42 -21.04
C SER A 15 -17.87 -9.57 -20.17
N VAL A 16 -17.71 -8.29 -20.51
CA VAL A 16 -16.98 -7.35 -19.66
C VAL A 16 -17.85 -7.09 -18.44
N THR A 17 -17.64 -7.88 -17.40
CA THR A 17 -18.19 -7.61 -16.07
C THR A 17 -17.53 -6.32 -15.58
N GLN A 18 -18.18 -5.17 -15.80
CA GLN A 18 -17.76 -3.91 -15.17
C GLN A 18 -18.01 -4.06 -13.67
N TYR A 19 -16.94 -4.38 -12.94
CA TYR A 19 -16.96 -4.32 -11.48
C TYR A 19 -16.77 -2.85 -11.09
N THR A 20 -17.86 -2.14 -10.77
CA THR A 20 -17.72 -0.92 -9.97
C THR A 20 -17.35 -1.34 -8.56
N VAL A 21 -16.06 -1.27 -8.21
CA VAL A 21 -15.59 -1.39 -6.82
C VAL A 21 -16.06 -0.15 -6.07
N SER A 22 -17.33 -0.14 -5.66
CA SER A 22 -17.81 0.79 -4.64
C SER A 22 -17.52 0.21 -3.27
N ALA A 23 -16.28 -0.24 -3.04
CA ALA A 23 -15.78 -0.40 -1.67
C ALA A 23 -15.71 1.02 -1.13
N GLY A 24 -16.32 1.29 0.03
CA GLY A 24 -16.31 2.62 0.63
C GLY A 24 -14.89 3.17 0.64
N VAL A 25 -14.61 4.09 -0.30
CA VAL A 25 -13.29 4.67 -0.46
C VAL A 25 -13.04 5.52 0.77
N SER A 26 -11.91 5.25 1.42
CA SER A 26 -11.48 6.01 2.58
C SER A 26 -10.15 6.67 2.28
N ASP A 27 -9.90 7.83 2.87
CA ASP A 27 -8.60 8.48 2.75
C ASP A 27 -7.70 8.11 3.92
N TRP A 28 -6.38 8.26 3.73
CA TRP A 28 -5.44 8.29 4.84
C TRP A 28 -5.89 9.35 5.84
N SER A 29 -5.88 9.01 7.13
CA SER A 29 -6.43 9.95 8.12
C SER A 29 -5.41 10.92 8.68
N SER A 30 -4.17 10.82 8.24
CA SER A 30 -3.12 11.84 8.49
C SER A 30 -2.36 12.06 7.19
N ASN A 31 -1.82 13.26 7.02
CA ASN A 31 -0.95 13.55 5.89
C ASN A 31 0.41 12.86 6.08
N VAL A 32 1.14 12.67 4.97
CA VAL A 32 2.49 12.10 5.00
C VAL A 32 3.39 12.96 5.87
N CYS A 33 3.29 14.29 5.75
CA CYS A 33 4.16 15.27 6.44
C CYS A 33 3.71 15.68 7.85
N ASP A 34 2.63 15.13 8.41
CA ASP A 34 2.22 15.41 9.81
C ASP A 34 3.29 15.02 10.84
N CYS A 35 4.28 14.20 10.43
CA CYS A 35 5.50 13.92 11.20
C CYS A 35 6.27 15.20 11.61
N CYS A 36 6.11 16.31 10.88
CA CYS A 36 6.83 17.57 11.09
C CYS A 36 6.09 18.57 12.00
N ASP A 37 4.79 18.40 12.25
CA ASP A 37 4.07 19.27 13.20
C ASP A 37 4.30 18.85 14.66
N ASP A 38 4.58 17.56 14.91
CA ASP A 38 5.03 17.03 16.20
C ASP A 38 6.57 17.19 16.40
N CYS A 39 7.14 18.33 16.01
CA CYS A 39 8.58 18.63 16.06
C CYS A 39 9.10 18.91 17.50
N GLY A 40 8.60 18.19 18.49
CA GLY A 40 9.09 18.19 19.87
C GLY A 40 9.82 16.92 20.27
N THR A 41 9.59 15.78 19.59
CA THR A 41 10.15 14.49 20.05
C THR A 41 10.43 13.46 18.94
N ASN A 42 9.84 13.58 17.73
CA ASN A 42 9.89 12.50 16.73
C ASN A 42 10.92 12.67 15.58
N CYS A 43 11.50 13.85 15.38
CA CYS A 43 12.41 14.07 14.24
C CYS A 43 13.87 13.63 14.51
N LEU A 44 14.31 13.58 15.78
CA LEU A 44 15.70 13.23 16.15
C LEU A 44 15.91 11.75 16.52
N CYS A 45 14.84 11.00 16.82
CA CYS A 45 14.93 9.56 17.10
C CYS A 45 14.86 8.68 15.83
N ALA A 46 14.86 9.31 14.65
CA ALA A 46 14.52 8.72 13.36
C ALA A 46 15.57 7.76 12.76
N THR A 47 16.71 7.50 13.42
CA THR A 47 17.75 6.61 12.87
C THR A 47 17.72 5.20 13.46
N PHE A 48 17.37 5.04 14.74
CA PHE A 48 17.27 3.72 15.41
C PHE A 48 15.82 3.21 15.55
N ILE A 49 14.83 4.12 15.58
CA ILE A 49 13.41 3.76 15.67
C ILE A 49 12.78 3.24 14.37
N PRO A 50 13.19 3.57 13.12
CA PRO A 50 12.44 3.14 11.95
C PRO A 50 12.47 1.63 11.75
N CYS A 51 13.52 0.96 12.22
CA CYS A 51 13.54 -0.50 12.30
C CYS A 51 12.48 -1.04 13.27
N ILE A 52 12.43 -0.52 14.49
CA ILE A 52 11.48 -0.98 15.52
C ILE A 52 10.06 -0.63 15.11
N LEU A 53 9.84 0.56 14.54
CA LEU A 53 8.56 1.03 14.05
C LEU A 53 8.13 0.23 12.82
N GLY A 54 9.04 -0.04 11.88
CA GLY A 54 8.80 -0.92 10.75
C GLY A 54 8.42 -2.32 11.19
N CYS A 55 9.12 -2.87 12.19
CA CYS A 55 8.78 -4.15 12.79
C CYS A 55 7.42 -4.16 13.45
N LYS A 56 7.03 -3.06 14.11
CA LYS A 56 5.70 -2.94 14.69
C LYS A 56 4.62 -2.87 13.62
N VAL A 57 4.79 -2.03 12.60
CA VAL A 57 3.85 -1.91 11.47
C VAL A 57 3.70 -3.25 10.73
N ALA A 58 4.82 -3.96 10.51
CA ALA A 58 4.80 -5.30 9.93
C ALA A 58 4.04 -6.30 10.82
N GLN A 59 4.35 -6.35 12.13
CA GLN A 59 3.64 -7.22 13.07
C GLN A 59 2.15 -6.90 13.18
N ASP A 60 1.78 -5.62 13.18
CA ASP A 60 0.39 -5.15 13.20
C ASP A 60 -0.32 -5.51 11.88
N ASN A 61 0.44 -5.66 10.78
CA ASN A 61 -0.06 -6.20 9.53
C ASN A 61 -0.06 -7.75 9.50
N GLY A 62 0.49 -8.43 10.50
CA GLY A 62 0.61 -9.88 10.56
C GLY A 62 1.86 -10.45 9.86
N ASP A 63 2.84 -9.61 9.55
CA ASP A 63 4.10 -9.97 8.89
C ASP A 63 5.29 -10.01 9.89
N SER A 64 6.39 -10.65 9.47
CA SER A 64 7.61 -10.75 10.29
C SER A 64 8.34 -9.41 10.46
N CYS A 65 9.01 -9.20 11.60
CA CYS A 65 9.87 -8.03 11.84
C CYS A 65 11.06 -7.93 10.86
N CYS A 66 11.35 -8.98 10.09
CA CYS A 66 12.37 -8.96 9.04
C CYS A 66 11.90 -8.23 7.77
N LEU A 67 10.58 -8.12 7.55
CA LEU A 67 10.01 -7.59 6.32
C LEU A 67 10.50 -6.17 5.96
N PRO A 68 10.54 -5.19 6.89
CA PRO A 68 10.97 -3.82 6.62
C PRO A 68 12.41 -3.69 6.08
N PHE A 69 13.25 -4.69 6.31
CA PHE A 69 14.64 -4.70 5.83
C PHE A 69 14.78 -5.15 4.38
N LEU A 70 13.73 -5.74 3.78
CA LEU A 70 13.77 -6.16 2.40
C LEU A 70 13.52 -4.95 1.47
N PRO A 71 14.29 -4.82 0.38
CA PRO A 71 14.05 -3.76 -0.60
C PRO A 71 12.65 -3.92 -1.19
N GLY A 72 11.88 -2.82 -1.19
CA GLY A 72 10.51 -2.80 -1.72
C GLY A 72 9.43 -3.32 -0.76
N ALA A 73 9.80 -4.03 0.31
CA ALA A 73 8.82 -4.54 1.27
C ALA A 73 8.03 -3.44 1.98
N MET A 74 8.64 -2.28 2.19
CA MET A 74 7.97 -1.12 2.77
C MET A 74 6.87 -0.55 1.87
N ILE A 75 7.07 -0.59 0.54
CA ILE A 75 6.06 -0.19 -0.44
C ILE A 75 4.95 -1.25 -0.52
N ALA A 76 5.33 -2.53 -0.49
CA ALA A 76 4.38 -3.63 -0.45
C ALA A 76 3.52 -3.59 0.83
N LEU A 77 4.11 -3.27 1.98
CA LEU A 77 3.42 -3.11 3.26
C LEU A 77 2.44 -1.94 3.22
N ARG A 78 2.85 -0.80 2.65
CA ARG A 78 1.96 0.35 2.43
C ARG A 78 0.78 0.02 1.52
N THR A 79 1.04 -0.69 0.43
CA THR A 79 0.02 -1.15 -0.51
C THR A 79 -0.93 -2.15 0.15
N SER A 80 -0.40 -3.06 0.98
CA SER A 80 -1.17 -4.03 1.76
C SER A 80 -2.12 -3.34 2.75
N ILE A 81 -1.59 -2.36 3.50
CA ILE A 81 -2.37 -1.52 4.43
C ILE A 81 -3.48 -0.76 3.70
N ARG A 82 -3.18 -0.14 2.55
CA ARG A 82 -4.19 0.51 1.69
C ARG A 82 -5.27 -0.46 1.22
N GLY A 83 -4.88 -1.65 0.78
CA GLY A 83 -5.80 -2.70 0.37
C GLY A 83 -6.71 -3.17 1.50
N ARG A 84 -6.16 -3.34 2.71
CA ARG A 84 -6.91 -3.75 3.91
C ARG A 84 -7.91 -2.71 4.38
N TYR A 85 -7.55 -1.43 4.33
CA TYR A 85 -8.41 -0.35 4.80
C TYR A 85 -9.24 0.30 3.69
N HIS A 86 -9.23 -0.23 2.46
CA HIS A 86 -9.89 0.35 1.28
C HIS A 86 -9.55 1.83 1.09
N ILE A 87 -8.24 2.14 1.12
CA ILE A 87 -7.75 3.51 0.95
C ILE A 87 -7.47 3.81 -0.53
N GLU A 88 -7.94 4.95 -1.03
CA GLU A 88 -7.76 5.35 -2.45
C GLU A 88 -6.32 5.78 -2.75
N GLY A 89 -5.87 5.59 -4.01
CA GLY A 89 -4.54 5.94 -4.50
C GLY A 89 -3.87 4.83 -5.33
N SER A 90 -2.64 5.06 -5.79
CA SER A 90 -1.89 4.10 -6.63
C SER A 90 -0.61 3.58 -5.99
N VAL A 91 -0.10 2.44 -6.48
CA VAL A 91 1.22 1.91 -6.08
C VAL A 91 2.33 2.90 -6.47
N CYS A 92 2.13 3.69 -7.53
CA CYS A 92 3.07 4.72 -7.94
C CYS A 92 3.16 5.83 -6.87
N ASP A 93 2.02 6.27 -6.32
CA ASP A 93 2.01 7.26 -5.24
C ASP A 93 2.69 6.72 -3.98
N ASP A 94 2.43 5.44 -3.66
CA ASP A 94 3.09 4.76 -2.54
C ASP A 94 4.60 4.67 -2.74
N TRP A 95 5.06 4.40 -3.97
CA TRP A 95 6.48 4.39 -4.30
C TRP A 95 7.10 5.78 -4.12
N VAL A 96 6.46 6.83 -4.63
CA VAL A 96 6.96 8.22 -4.49
C VAL A 96 7.07 8.60 -3.02
N ILE A 97 6.05 8.30 -2.21
CA ILE A 97 6.07 8.61 -0.77
C ILE A 97 7.18 7.85 -0.06
N MET A 98 7.34 6.55 -0.34
CA MET A 98 8.38 5.74 0.31
C MET A 98 9.79 6.03 -0.22
N ALA A 99 9.94 6.55 -1.44
CA ALA A 99 11.22 6.95 -2.02
C ALA A 99 11.66 8.34 -1.55
N CYS A 100 10.75 9.31 -1.51
CA CYS A 100 11.05 10.69 -1.13
C CYS A 100 11.08 10.88 0.39
N LEU A 101 10.17 10.23 1.12
CA LEU A 101 9.95 10.44 2.56
C LEU A 101 9.63 9.12 3.29
N PRO A 102 10.55 8.13 3.28
CA PRO A 102 10.29 6.79 3.84
C PRO A 102 9.87 6.80 5.31
N LEU A 103 10.48 7.67 6.12
CA LEU A 103 10.21 7.78 7.55
C LEU A 103 8.82 8.32 7.84
N CYS A 104 8.44 9.39 7.14
CA CYS A 104 7.13 10.01 7.28
C CYS A 104 6.02 9.11 6.72
N GLY A 105 6.27 8.43 5.59
CA GLY A 105 5.41 7.36 5.08
C GLY A 105 5.23 6.23 6.10
N LEU A 106 6.30 5.83 6.81
CA LEU A 106 6.22 4.82 7.87
C LEU A 106 5.44 5.29 9.11
N CYS A 107 5.65 6.52 9.56
CA CYS A 107 4.88 7.11 10.65
C CYS A 107 3.39 7.22 10.29
N GLN A 108 3.07 7.59 9.04
CA GLN A 108 1.69 7.62 8.56
C GLN A 108 1.06 6.22 8.61
N MET A 109 1.76 5.18 8.15
CA MET A 109 1.28 3.79 8.23
C MET A 109 1.05 3.35 9.68
N ALA A 110 1.99 3.63 10.59
CA ALA A 110 1.85 3.27 12.00
C ALA A 110 0.66 3.97 12.68
N ARG A 111 0.44 5.25 12.38
CA ARG A 111 -0.72 5.99 12.89
C ARG A 111 -2.03 5.45 12.33
N GLU A 112 -2.04 5.09 11.05
CA GLU A 112 -3.19 4.51 10.38
C GLU A 112 -3.61 3.19 11.03
N GLN A 113 -2.65 2.28 11.22
CA GLN A 113 -2.87 1.02 11.91
C GLN A 113 -3.29 1.21 13.36
N LYS A 114 -2.69 2.16 14.09
CA LYS A 114 -3.10 2.44 15.49
C LYS A 114 -4.53 2.99 15.61
N ARG A 115 -5.03 3.69 14.60
CA ARG A 115 -6.37 4.30 14.63
C ARG A 115 -7.45 3.36 14.10
N ARG A 116 -7.11 2.45 13.18
CA ARG A 116 -8.07 1.51 12.54
C ARG A 116 -7.92 0.05 12.95
N GLY A 117 -6.80 -0.35 13.56
CA GLY A 117 -6.58 -1.65 14.19
C GLY A 117 -6.96 -1.62 15.66
#